data_AF-A0A6L4ZID5-F1
#
_entry.id   AF-A0A6L4ZID5-F1
#
_cell.length_a   1.000
_cell.length_b   1.000
_cell.length_c   1.000
_cell.angle_alpha   90.00
_cell.angle_beta   90.00
_cell.angle_gamma   90.00
#
_symmetry.space_group_name_H-M   'P 1'
#
loop_
_entity.id
_entity.type
_entity.pdbx_description
1 polymer ?
#
loop_
_entity_poly.entity_id
_entity_poly.type
_entity_poly.pdbx_seq_one_letter_code
_entity_poly.pdbx_strand_id
1 'polypeptide(L)'
;AKLLQSHRRDREQLHWEGTFRDYFELVSANPSLAQLSHARVCEMLLSHGVERTNEGARDEIARYNFFSKDLYGIEEPITRLVEYFKSAAQRLEVRKRILLLMGPVGGGKSTIVTLLKRGMEAWTATEKGAVYAIKDCPMQEEPLHLVPETLRSEIEKRYGIYIEGDLCPQCRYNLEHVYNGRHEDMLVKRIIFSEKDRIGIGTFAPSDPKSQDITELTGSIDLSTIGEIGVESDPRAYRFDGELNIANRGLMEFVEMLKVDEKFLYSLLTLSQEQSIKTGRFAMIYADEVIVSHTNENEYRTFVGNKKSEALQDRIIMIKVPYNLKISEEERIYKKLLEQSSVLRNVHIAPNTLKVAAMFAVMTRLETPKRTNVDIVKKMKLYDGEDIDGFKTKDVRELREEAQREGMDGISPRYIINRLSGALVRDGVKCINPIDSLRAIKDGFEQHTGINAEERERYMNLISVARKEYDELAKIEVQRAFVYSFEEMAKSLCNNYLDNVEAYCNKEKIKDPITEEELDPDEKLMRSIEEQIGISENAKNTFRQEILIRISSYARKGKAFEYNSHERLKEAIEKKIFADLKDVVKITTSVKTPDADQLRRINEVIGRLEREHGYCTSCANELLTYVGTLLSR
;
A
#
# COMPACT_ATOMS: atom_id res chain seq x y z
N ALA A 1 22.44 3.33 26.71
CA ALA A 1 23.65 2.52 26.96
C ALA A 1 23.47 1.04 26.59
N LYS A 2 22.64 0.25 27.31
CA LYS A 2 22.45 -1.19 27.04
C LYS A 2 22.07 -1.54 25.60
N LEU A 3 21.16 -0.79 24.97
CA LEU A 3 20.78 -0.97 23.56
C LEU A 3 21.96 -0.79 22.59
N LEU A 4 22.84 0.17 22.86
CA LEU A 4 24.04 0.39 22.04
C LEU A 4 25.07 -0.73 22.20
N GLN A 5 25.16 -1.33 23.39
CA GLN A 5 26.03 -2.47 23.63
C GLN A 5 25.52 -3.73 22.93
N SER A 6 24.20 -3.98 22.95
CA SER A 6 23.58 -5.04 22.14
C SER A 6 23.88 -4.84 20.67
N HIS A 7 23.64 -3.65 20.13
CA HIS A 7 23.89 -3.33 18.73
C HIS A 7 25.35 -3.58 18.30
N ARG A 8 26.33 -3.27 19.17
CA ARG A 8 27.75 -3.58 18.87
C ARG A 8 28.01 -5.08 18.83
N ARG A 9 27.52 -5.82 19.82
CA ARG A 9 27.67 -7.28 19.88
C ARG A 9 27.03 -7.96 18.68
N ASP A 10 25.84 -7.51 18.28
CA ASP A 10 25.13 -8.04 17.12
C ASP A 10 25.95 -7.78 15.83
N ARG A 11 26.59 -6.60 15.69
CA ARG A 11 27.49 -6.32 14.56
C ARG A 11 28.77 -7.16 14.57
N GLU A 12 29.37 -7.40 15.74
CA GLU A 12 30.56 -8.24 15.88
C GLU A 12 30.28 -9.70 15.48
N GLN A 13 29.08 -10.21 15.79
CA GLN A 13 28.66 -11.56 15.39
C GLN A 13 28.52 -11.75 13.88
N LEU A 14 28.29 -10.66 13.13
CA LEU A 14 28.19 -10.68 11.67
C LEU A 14 29.56 -10.59 10.99
N HIS A 15 30.65 -10.42 11.74
CA HIS A 15 31.98 -10.34 11.19
C HIS A 15 32.51 -11.74 10.83
N TRP A 16 32.89 -11.92 9.57
CA TRP A 16 33.60 -13.10 9.09
C TRP A 16 34.67 -12.66 8.10
N GLU A 17 35.87 -13.22 8.25
CA GLU A 17 36.98 -13.08 7.32
C GLU A 17 37.70 -14.43 7.22
N GLY A 18 38.05 -14.83 6.01
CA GLY A 18 38.73 -16.09 5.72
C GLY A 18 39.33 -16.08 4.32
N THR A 19 39.89 -17.21 3.91
CA THR A 19 40.40 -17.41 2.55
C THR A 19 39.28 -17.79 1.59
N PHE A 20 39.55 -17.74 0.29
CA PHE A 20 38.62 -18.27 -0.72
C PHE A 20 38.34 -19.76 -0.49
N ARG A 21 39.31 -20.52 0.00
CA ARG A 21 39.10 -21.92 0.41
C ARG A 21 38.03 -22.04 1.50
N ASP A 22 38.12 -21.24 2.56
CA ASP A 22 37.15 -21.26 3.66
C ASP A 22 35.75 -20.86 3.16
N TYR A 23 35.66 -19.85 2.30
CA TYR A 23 34.40 -19.46 1.67
C TYR A 23 33.84 -20.56 0.76
N PHE A 24 34.70 -21.23 -0.02
CA PHE A 24 34.28 -22.30 -0.93
C PHE A 24 33.63 -23.47 -0.16
N GLU A 25 34.13 -23.78 1.04
CA GLU A 25 33.51 -24.77 1.92
C GLU A 25 32.11 -24.32 2.40
N LEU A 26 31.96 -23.05 2.78
CA LEU A 26 30.66 -22.49 3.19
C LEU A 26 29.61 -22.56 2.08
N VAL A 27 29.97 -22.13 0.86
CA VAL A 27 29.04 -22.11 -0.28
C VAL A 27 28.78 -23.52 -0.83
N SER A 28 29.73 -24.45 -0.69
CA SER A 28 29.50 -25.86 -1.03
C SER A 28 28.50 -26.52 -0.06
N ALA A 29 28.53 -26.14 1.22
CA ALA A 29 27.55 -26.59 2.21
C ALA A 29 26.19 -25.88 2.05
N ASN A 30 26.20 -24.62 1.64
CA ASN A 30 24.99 -23.83 1.37
C ASN A 30 25.09 -23.01 0.07
N PRO A 31 24.69 -23.58 -1.08
CA PRO A 31 24.74 -22.90 -2.36
C PRO A 31 23.89 -21.62 -2.45
N SER A 32 22.94 -21.41 -1.53
CA SER A 32 22.12 -20.18 -1.52
C SER A 32 22.94 -18.92 -1.24
N LEU A 33 24.16 -19.05 -0.71
CA LEU A 33 25.09 -17.93 -0.50
C LEU A 33 25.59 -17.32 -1.82
N ALA A 34 25.58 -18.10 -2.90
CA ALA A 34 26.00 -17.69 -4.24
C ALA A 34 24.87 -17.07 -5.08
N GLN A 35 23.74 -16.70 -4.46
CA GLN A 35 22.60 -16.20 -5.22
C GLN A 35 22.86 -14.83 -5.85
N LEU A 36 22.28 -14.62 -7.02
CA LEU A 36 22.34 -13.35 -7.75
C LEU A 36 21.41 -12.30 -7.13
N SER A 37 21.63 -11.03 -7.48
CA SER A 37 20.90 -9.84 -7.03
C SER A 37 19.38 -10.01 -6.99
N HIS A 38 18.78 -10.45 -8.11
CA HIS A 38 17.34 -10.60 -8.26
C HIS A 38 16.78 -11.75 -7.43
N ALA A 39 17.52 -12.86 -7.33
CA ALA A 39 17.15 -13.99 -6.46
C ALA A 39 17.16 -13.57 -5.00
N ARG A 40 18.16 -12.78 -4.58
CA ARG A 40 18.27 -12.24 -3.22
C ARG A 40 17.09 -11.34 -2.87
N VAL A 41 16.69 -10.44 -3.77
CA VAL A 41 15.50 -9.61 -3.56
C VAL A 41 14.24 -10.49 -3.47
N CYS A 42 14.11 -11.51 -4.32
CA CYS A 42 12.98 -12.43 -4.28
C CYS A 42 12.89 -13.18 -2.93
N GLU A 43 13.99 -13.77 -2.47
CA GLU A 43 14.05 -14.48 -1.19
C GLU A 43 13.75 -13.56 0.00
N MET A 44 14.32 -12.34 -0.01
CA MET A 44 14.02 -11.32 0.98
C MET A 44 12.50 -11.04 1.06
N LEU A 45 11.86 -10.81 -0.08
CA LEU A 45 10.42 -10.51 -0.14
C LEU A 45 9.58 -11.68 0.39
N LEU A 46 9.92 -12.92 -0.01
CA LEU A 46 9.16 -14.11 0.36
C LEU A 46 9.40 -14.55 1.81
N SER A 47 10.55 -14.21 2.41
CA SER A 47 10.89 -14.58 3.78
C SER A 47 9.93 -14.01 4.84
N HIS A 48 9.19 -12.96 4.50
CA HIS A 48 8.21 -12.31 5.39
C HIS A 48 6.83 -13.00 5.38
N GLY A 49 6.62 -13.94 4.47
CA GLY A 49 5.34 -14.64 4.30
C GLY A 49 4.37 -13.94 3.35
N VAL A 50 3.42 -14.73 2.85
CA VAL A 50 2.38 -14.30 1.91
C VAL A 50 1.04 -14.77 2.46
N GLU A 51 0.11 -13.84 2.64
CA GLU A 51 -1.28 -14.14 2.97
C GLU A 51 -2.08 -14.12 1.69
N ARG A 52 -2.86 -15.17 1.42
CA ARG A 52 -3.71 -15.25 0.24
C ARG A 52 -5.15 -15.09 0.67
N THR A 53 -5.83 -14.11 0.10
CA THR A 53 -7.28 -13.96 0.26
C THR A 53 -7.96 -14.63 -0.93
N ASN A 54 -9.03 -15.38 -0.70
CA ASN A 54 -9.77 -16.13 -1.72
C ASN A 54 -8.92 -17.20 -2.45
N GLU A 55 -8.16 -18.01 -1.70
CA GLU A 55 -7.33 -19.09 -2.26
C GLU A 55 -8.10 -20.01 -3.21
N GLY A 56 -7.55 -20.22 -4.42
CA GLY A 56 -8.17 -21.08 -5.44
C GLY A 56 -9.32 -20.44 -6.22
N ALA A 57 -9.69 -19.19 -5.91
CA ALA A 57 -10.61 -18.40 -6.72
C ALA A 57 -9.86 -17.64 -7.83
N ARG A 58 -10.59 -17.25 -8.88
CA ARG A 58 -10.08 -16.39 -9.96
C ARG A 58 -9.68 -14.98 -9.52
N ASP A 59 -10.03 -14.60 -8.29
CA ASP A 59 -9.80 -13.29 -7.67
C ASP A 59 -8.89 -13.43 -6.43
N GLU A 60 -7.97 -14.40 -6.47
CA GLU A 60 -6.94 -14.57 -5.43
C GLU A 60 -6.05 -13.32 -5.38
N ILE A 61 -6.02 -12.66 -4.21
CA ILE A 61 -5.14 -11.51 -3.97
C ILE A 61 -4.06 -11.96 -3.00
N ALA A 62 -2.81 -11.91 -3.46
CA ALA A 62 -1.64 -12.18 -2.64
C ALA A 62 -1.22 -10.91 -1.90
N ARG A 63 -1.33 -10.93 -0.57
CA ARG A 63 -0.81 -9.90 0.30
C ARG A 63 0.58 -10.30 0.79
N TYR A 64 1.58 -9.56 0.33
CA TYR A 64 2.97 -9.78 0.72
C TYR A 64 3.29 -9.01 2.01
N ASN A 65 3.60 -9.72 3.08
CA ASN A 65 3.76 -9.16 4.42
C ASN A 65 4.92 -8.16 4.53
N PHE A 66 5.91 -8.27 3.64
CA PHE A 66 7.00 -7.30 3.53
C PHE A 66 6.49 -5.86 3.32
N PHE A 67 5.40 -5.68 2.57
CA PHE A 67 4.87 -4.36 2.23
C PHE A 67 3.67 -3.94 3.11
N SER A 68 3.05 -4.87 3.84
CA SER A 68 1.70 -4.72 4.41
C SER A 68 1.58 -3.65 5.51
N LYS A 69 2.69 -3.29 6.15
CA LYS A 69 2.74 -2.22 7.16
C LYS A 69 2.83 -0.83 6.55
N ASP A 70 3.32 -0.72 5.33
CA ASP A 70 3.73 0.55 4.75
C ASP A 70 2.93 1.00 3.53
N LEU A 71 2.38 0.04 2.79
CA LEU A 71 1.64 0.26 1.55
C LEU A 71 0.25 -0.35 1.68
N TYR A 72 -0.76 0.38 1.22
CA TYR A 72 -2.17 0.08 1.43
C TYR A 72 -2.91 0.22 0.10
N GLY A 73 -3.72 -0.78 -0.27
CA GLY A 73 -4.60 -0.72 -1.44
C GLY A 73 -3.90 -0.76 -2.81
N ILE A 74 -2.66 -1.26 -2.86
CA ILE A 74 -1.87 -1.44 -4.09
C ILE A 74 -1.35 -2.88 -4.24
N GLU A 75 -2.13 -3.86 -3.78
CA GLU A 75 -1.76 -5.28 -3.78
C GLU A 75 -1.51 -5.84 -5.19
N GLU A 76 -2.24 -5.36 -6.19
CA GLU A 76 -2.08 -5.76 -7.60
C GLU A 76 -0.71 -5.34 -8.17
N PRO A 77 -0.28 -4.07 -8.11
CA PRO A 77 1.08 -3.66 -8.47
C PRO A 77 2.18 -4.42 -7.71
N ILE A 78 1.98 -4.65 -6.40
CA ILE A 78 2.94 -5.40 -5.58
C ILE A 78 3.04 -6.86 -6.00
N THR A 79 1.92 -7.48 -6.37
CA THR A 79 1.91 -8.86 -6.88
C THR A 79 2.72 -8.97 -8.17
N ARG A 80 2.51 -8.05 -9.11
CA ARG A 80 3.29 -7.99 -10.37
C ARG A 80 4.78 -7.75 -10.12
N LEU A 81 5.12 -6.92 -9.12
CA LEU A 81 6.51 -6.68 -8.71
C LEU A 81 7.17 -7.97 -8.21
N VAL A 82 6.47 -8.73 -7.36
CA VAL A 82 7.01 -10.00 -6.85
C VAL A 82 7.07 -11.06 -7.95
N GLU A 83 6.10 -11.12 -8.86
CA GLU A 83 6.14 -12.01 -10.03
C GLU A 83 7.33 -11.73 -10.96
N TYR A 84 7.67 -10.45 -11.15
CA TYR A 84 8.90 -10.05 -11.83
C TYR A 84 10.14 -10.64 -11.13
N PHE A 85 10.27 -10.47 -9.82
CA PHE A 85 11.41 -11.03 -9.07
C PHE A 85 11.43 -12.55 -9.04
N LYS A 86 10.28 -13.23 -8.96
CA LYS A 86 10.20 -14.70 -9.07
C LYS A 86 10.70 -15.18 -10.43
N SER A 87 10.31 -14.50 -11.51
CA SER A 87 10.74 -14.83 -12.87
C SER A 87 12.23 -14.54 -13.06
N ALA A 88 12.73 -13.41 -12.54
CA ALA A 88 14.13 -13.02 -12.61
C ALA A 88 15.05 -13.93 -11.77
N ALA A 89 14.57 -14.41 -10.63
CA ALA A 89 15.29 -15.36 -9.77
C ALA A 89 15.58 -16.70 -10.47
N GLN A 90 14.74 -17.09 -11.43
CA GLN A 90 14.94 -18.29 -12.26
C GLN A 90 15.93 -18.09 -13.42
N ARG A 91 16.69 -16.97 -13.42
CA ARG A 91 17.72 -16.65 -14.42
C ARG A 91 17.17 -16.51 -15.85
N LEU A 92 15.88 -16.16 -15.98
CA LEU A 92 15.26 -15.84 -17.27
C LEU A 92 15.76 -14.48 -17.79
N GLU A 93 15.59 -14.22 -19.09
CA GLU A 93 16.00 -12.96 -19.74
C GLU A 93 15.42 -11.70 -19.07
N VAL A 94 14.28 -11.84 -18.38
CA VAL A 94 13.63 -10.80 -17.59
C VAL A 94 14.57 -10.15 -16.56
N ARG A 95 15.59 -10.88 -16.07
CA ARG A 95 16.63 -10.40 -15.15
C ARG A 95 17.48 -9.28 -15.74
N LYS A 96 17.64 -9.27 -17.07
CA LYS A 96 18.43 -8.25 -17.75
C LYS A 96 17.62 -6.98 -17.99
N ARG A 97 16.36 -6.87 -17.55
CA ARG A 97 15.51 -5.71 -17.84
C ARG A 97 15.45 -4.73 -16.67
N ILE A 98 15.31 -3.45 -17.01
CA ILE A 98 15.12 -2.34 -16.07
C ILE A 98 13.68 -2.37 -15.57
N LEU A 99 13.49 -2.41 -14.25
CA LEU A 99 12.18 -2.31 -13.64
C LEU A 99 11.77 -0.84 -13.50
N LEU A 100 10.72 -0.42 -14.22
CA LEU A 100 10.21 0.95 -14.17
C LEU A 100 8.84 1.00 -13.49
N LEU A 101 8.76 1.65 -12.33
CA LEU A 101 7.51 1.96 -11.65
C LEU A 101 6.94 3.26 -12.22
N MET A 102 5.76 3.20 -12.83
CA MET A 102 5.12 4.35 -13.48
C MET A 102 3.75 4.63 -12.87
N GLY A 103 3.46 5.88 -12.53
CA GLY A 103 2.21 6.24 -11.87
C GLY A 103 2.20 7.69 -11.40
N PRO A 104 1.10 8.17 -10.81
CA PRO A 104 1.00 9.56 -10.36
C PRO A 104 1.89 9.85 -9.13
N VAL A 105 2.12 11.14 -8.89
CA VAL A 105 2.95 11.62 -7.78
C VAL A 105 2.28 11.28 -6.44
N GLY A 106 3.01 10.63 -5.54
CA GLY A 106 2.44 10.20 -4.26
C GLY A 106 1.70 8.86 -4.30
N GLY A 107 1.73 8.12 -5.42
CA GLY A 107 1.19 6.75 -5.51
C GLY A 107 2.04 5.66 -4.85
N GLY A 108 3.06 6.01 -4.04
CA GLY A 108 3.86 5.02 -3.29
C GLY A 108 5.06 4.40 -4.03
N LYS A 109 5.35 4.80 -5.27
CA LYS A 109 6.49 4.29 -6.07
C LYS A 109 7.85 4.37 -5.36
N SER A 110 8.25 5.57 -4.93
CA SER A 110 9.52 5.77 -4.23
C SER A 110 9.54 5.07 -2.87
N THR A 111 8.37 4.90 -2.24
CA THR A 111 8.22 4.12 -1.01
C THR A 111 8.53 2.64 -1.27
N ILE A 112 8.07 2.06 -2.38
CA ILE A 112 8.41 0.68 -2.77
C ILE A 112 9.93 0.53 -2.87
N VAL A 113 10.60 1.41 -3.61
CA VAL A 113 12.06 1.34 -3.79
C VAL A 113 12.80 1.53 -2.45
N THR A 114 12.35 2.47 -1.62
CA THR A 114 12.90 2.67 -0.27
C THR A 114 12.77 1.42 0.60
N LEU A 115 11.61 0.74 0.54
CA LEU A 115 11.40 -0.51 1.27
C LEU A 115 12.31 -1.61 0.75
N LEU A 116 12.49 -1.76 -0.57
CA LEU A 116 13.43 -2.73 -1.15
C LEU A 116 14.86 -2.48 -0.65
N LYS A 117 15.35 -1.23 -0.68
CA LYS A 117 16.68 -0.87 -0.17
C LYS A 117 16.84 -1.24 1.30
N ARG A 118 15.94 -0.78 2.18
CA ARG A 118 15.96 -1.09 3.62
C ARG A 118 15.82 -2.59 3.89
N GLY A 119 15.00 -3.27 3.10
CA GLY A 119 14.84 -4.70 3.16
C GLY A 119 16.16 -5.42 2.87
N MET A 120 16.91 -4.98 1.86
CA MET A 120 18.20 -5.56 1.49
C MET A 120 19.25 -5.36 2.59
N GLU A 121 19.31 -4.16 3.19
CA GLU A 121 20.15 -3.90 4.36
C GLU A 121 19.82 -4.86 5.51
N ALA A 122 18.54 -5.02 5.84
CA ALA A 122 18.09 -5.91 6.91
C ALA A 122 18.31 -7.40 6.58
N TRP A 123 18.07 -7.81 5.33
CA TRP A 123 18.20 -9.19 4.87
C TRP A 123 19.65 -9.65 4.89
N THR A 124 20.57 -8.82 4.39
CA THR A 124 22.01 -9.15 4.34
C THR A 124 22.66 -9.22 5.73
N ALA A 125 22.05 -8.58 6.72
CA ALA A 125 22.41 -8.72 8.13
C ALA A 125 21.92 -10.05 8.77
N THR A 126 21.14 -10.87 8.06
CA THR A 126 20.72 -12.20 8.55
C THR A 126 21.69 -13.29 8.08
N GLU A 127 21.68 -14.45 8.75
CA GLU A 127 22.46 -15.62 8.31
C GLU A 127 21.99 -16.17 6.96
N LYS A 128 20.67 -16.17 6.69
CA LYS A 128 20.12 -16.65 5.41
C LYS A 128 20.46 -15.72 4.25
N GLY A 129 20.49 -14.41 4.50
CA GLY A 129 20.83 -13.41 3.50
C GLY A 129 22.31 -13.04 3.44
N ALA A 130 23.19 -13.79 4.11
CA ALA A 130 24.62 -13.45 4.20
C ALA A 130 25.27 -13.30 2.82
N VAL A 131 26.06 -12.25 2.65
CA VAL A 131 26.80 -11.95 1.42
C VAL A 131 28.28 -11.85 1.73
N TYR A 132 29.11 -12.48 0.89
CA TYR A 132 30.57 -12.50 1.02
C TYR A 132 31.19 -11.84 -0.19
N ALA A 133 32.28 -11.10 0.00
CA ALA A 133 32.99 -10.42 -1.07
C ALA A 133 34.51 -10.56 -0.91
N ILE A 134 35.24 -10.51 -2.02
CA ILE A 134 36.70 -10.46 -2.00
C ILE A 134 37.13 -9.23 -1.18
N LYS A 135 38.04 -9.44 -0.22
CA LYS A 135 38.55 -8.38 0.65
C LYS A 135 39.25 -7.31 -0.20
N ASP A 136 39.03 -6.06 0.18
CA ASP A 136 39.57 -4.86 -0.48
C ASP A 136 39.14 -4.67 -1.94
N CYS A 137 38.13 -5.41 -2.42
CA CYS A 137 37.49 -5.10 -3.69
C CYS A 137 36.60 -3.84 -3.57
N PRO A 138 36.75 -2.85 -4.47
CA PRO A 138 35.91 -1.65 -4.48
C PRO A 138 34.45 -1.92 -4.91
N MET A 139 34.19 -3.02 -5.62
CA MET A 139 32.89 -3.37 -6.22
C MET A 139 32.21 -4.58 -5.53
N GLN A 140 32.65 -4.95 -4.33
CA GLN A 140 32.07 -6.06 -3.57
C GLN A 140 32.06 -7.40 -4.34
N GLU A 141 33.14 -7.66 -5.10
CA GLU A 141 33.29 -8.80 -6.02
C GLU A 141 32.86 -10.14 -5.42
N GLU A 142 32.14 -10.93 -6.23
CA GLU A 142 31.75 -12.30 -5.88
C GLU A 142 33.00 -13.20 -5.80
N PRO A 143 33.30 -13.82 -4.64
CA PRO A 143 34.51 -14.63 -4.52
C PRO A 143 34.51 -15.84 -5.45
N LEU A 144 33.35 -16.38 -5.87
CA LEU A 144 33.30 -17.45 -6.87
C LEU A 144 33.90 -17.08 -8.22
N HIS A 145 34.08 -15.79 -8.54
CA HIS A 145 34.81 -15.36 -9.74
C HIS A 145 36.29 -15.76 -9.70
N LEU A 146 36.84 -16.11 -8.53
CA LEU A 146 38.18 -16.69 -8.42
C LEU A 146 38.27 -18.09 -9.04
N VAL A 147 37.16 -18.78 -9.27
CA VAL A 147 37.16 -20.07 -9.98
C VAL A 147 37.49 -19.84 -11.47
N PRO A 148 38.56 -20.45 -11.99
CA PRO A 148 38.86 -20.44 -13.42
C PRO A 148 37.69 -20.96 -14.26
N GLU A 149 37.43 -20.31 -15.41
CA GLU A 149 36.29 -20.62 -16.29
C GLU A 149 36.19 -22.11 -16.64
N THR A 150 37.34 -22.75 -16.89
CA THR A 150 37.46 -24.17 -17.24
C THR A 150 36.93 -25.13 -16.17
N LEU A 151 36.86 -24.71 -14.90
CA LEU A 151 36.40 -25.53 -13.77
C LEU A 151 34.92 -25.31 -13.43
N ARG A 152 34.31 -24.23 -13.91
CA ARG A 152 32.96 -23.82 -13.47
C ARG A 152 31.88 -24.85 -13.81
N SER A 153 31.95 -25.46 -15.00
CA SER A 153 30.99 -26.52 -15.39
C SER A 153 31.07 -27.76 -14.50
N GLU A 154 32.26 -28.11 -14.01
CA GLU A 154 32.45 -29.23 -13.08
C GLU A 154 31.93 -28.89 -11.69
N ILE A 155 32.17 -27.65 -11.22
CA ILE A 155 31.66 -27.16 -9.93
C ILE A 155 30.14 -27.12 -9.92
N GLU A 156 29.50 -26.63 -10.98
CA GLU A 156 28.05 -26.60 -11.07
C GLU A 156 27.46 -28.02 -11.00
N LYS A 157 28.06 -28.99 -11.71
CA LYS A 157 27.61 -30.39 -11.68
C LYS A 157 27.80 -31.06 -10.33
N ARG A 158 28.90 -30.77 -9.62
CA ARG A 158 29.23 -31.43 -8.35
C ARG A 158 28.57 -30.81 -7.13
N TYR A 159 28.47 -29.48 -7.10
CA TYR A 159 28.06 -28.72 -5.92
C TYR A 159 26.76 -27.94 -6.14
N GLY A 160 26.21 -27.89 -7.35
CA GLY A 160 25.03 -27.10 -7.67
C GLY A 160 25.28 -25.58 -7.64
N ILE A 161 26.54 -25.15 -7.66
CA ILE A 161 26.93 -23.75 -7.60
C ILE A 161 27.06 -23.21 -9.02
N TYR A 162 26.21 -22.25 -9.34
CA TYR A 162 26.27 -21.53 -10.61
C TYR A 162 27.16 -20.30 -10.48
N ILE A 163 28.07 -20.11 -11.44
CA ILE A 163 29.03 -19.01 -11.45
C ILE A 163 28.89 -18.27 -12.78
N GLU A 164 28.59 -16.98 -12.70
CA GLU A 164 28.40 -16.08 -13.84
C GLU A 164 29.17 -14.79 -13.58
N GLY A 165 29.89 -14.29 -14.59
CA GLY A 165 30.73 -13.09 -14.45
C GLY A 165 32.21 -13.39 -14.31
N ASP A 166 33.03 -12.35 -14.16
CA ASP A 166 34.49 -12.43 -14.12
C ASP A 166 35.07 -11.46 -13.08
N LEU A 167 36.30 -11.74 -12.64
CA LEU A 167 37.02 -10.84 -11.73
C LEU A 167 37.17 -9.44 -12.33
N CYS A 168 36.80 -8.44 -11.54
CA CYS A 168 37.03 -7.04 -11.83
C CYS A 168 38.52 -6.73 -11.96
N PRO A 169 38.88 -5.61 -12.63
CA PRO A 169 40.27 -5.26 -12.89
C PRO A 169 41.16 -5.25 -11.64
N GLN A 170 40.67 -4.71 -10.51
CA GLN A 170 41.43 -4.64 -9.27
C GLN A 170 41.68 -6.03 -8.65
N CYS A 171 40.67 -6.89 -8.61
CA CYS A 171 40.82 -8.24 -8.05
C CYS A 171 41.73 -9.10 -8.92
N ARG A 172 41.64 -8.97 -10.25
CA ARG A 172 42.54 -9.65 -11.20
C ARG A 172 44.00 -9.23 -10.99
N TYR A 173 44.24 -7.92 -10.87
CA TYR A 173 45.58 -7.40 -10.58
C TYR A 173 46.13 -7.96 -9.27
N ASN A 174 45.33 -7.96 -8.20
CA ASN A 174 45.73 -8.48 -6.90
C ASN A 174 46.04 -9.99 -6.97
N LEU A 175 45.20 -10.77 -7.65
CA LEU A 175 45.43 -12.20 -7.84
C LEU A 175 46.80 -12.47 -8.48
N GLU A 176 47.11 -11.78 -9.57
CA GLU A 176 48.36 -11.97 -10.32
C GLU A 176 49.59 -11.47 -9.54
N HIS A 177 49.53 -10.28 -8.95
CA HIS A 177 50.73 -9.58 -8.45
C HIS A 177 50.92 -9.67 -6.93
N VAL A 178 49.85 -9.85 -6.15
CA VAL A 178 49.91 -9.95 -4.68
C VAL A 178 49.86 -11.41 -4.25
N TYR A 179 48.95 -12.18 -4.84
CA TYR A 179 48.74 -13.59 -4.48
C TYR A 179 49.51 -14.57 -5.39
N ASN A 180 50.19 -14.08 -6.43
CA ASN A 180 50.99 -14.87 -7.39
C ASN A 180 50.18 -16.00 -8.06
N GLY A 181 48.93 -15.70 -8.42
CA GLY A 181 48.01 -16.65 -9.05
C GLY A 181 47.40 -17.70 -8.11
N ARG A 182 47.64 -17.62 -6.80
CA ARG A 182 47.02 -18.52 -5.81
C ARG A 182 45.61 -18.07 -5.47
N HIS A 183 44.64 -18.59 -6.23
CA HIS A 183 43.22 -18.28 -6.11
C HIS A 183 42.67 -18.59 -4.71
N GLU A 184 43.11 -19.71 -4.12
CA GLU A 184 42.65 -20.21 -2.83
C GLU A 184 43.04 -19.35 -1.64
N ASP A 185 44.12 -18.56 -1.75
CA ASP A 185 44.69 -17.77 -0.67
C ASP A 185 44.06 -16.37 -0.58
N MET A 186 43.31 -15.93 -1.60
CA MET A 186 42.70 -14.61 -1.61
C MET A 186 41.70 -14.45 -0.47
N LEU A 187 41.81 -13.34 0.24
CA LEU A 187 40.96 -13.07 1.40
C LEU A 187 39.54 -12.69 0.97
N VAL A 188 38.57 -13.17 1.75
CA VAL A 188 37.14 -12.95 1.59
C VAL A 188 36.59 -12.45 2.93
N LYS A 189 35.63 -11.54 2.88
CA LYS A 189 34.92 -11.05 4.08
C LYS A 189 33.41 -11.07 3.88
N ARG A 190 32.65 -11.21 4.98
CA ARG A 190 31.22 -10.95 4.98
C ARG A 190 30.96 -9.45 4.87
N ILE A 191 29.99 -9.09 4.03
CA ILE A 191 29.53 -7.71 3.85
C ILE A 191 28.05 -7.61 4.16
N ILE A 192 27.64 -6.43 4.62
CA ILE A 192 26.24 -6.07 4.85
C ILE A 192 25.96 -4.90 3.93
N PHE A 193 24.86 -4.97 3.20
CA PHE A 193 24.50 -3.89 2.30
C PHE A 193 24.12 -2.64 3.10
N SER A 194 24.48 -1.49 2.55
CA SER A 194 24.13 -0.20 3.11
C SER A 194 24.09 0.85 2.02
N GLU A 195 22.97 1.55 1.92
CA GLU A 195 22.87 2.74 1.06
C GLU A 195 23.79 3.85 1.58
N LYS A 196 23.81 4.04 2.90
CA LYS A 196 24.60 5.09 3.56
C LYS A 196 26.10 4.87 3.41
N ASP A 197 26.56 3.65 3.63
CA ASP A 197 27.98 3.31 3.55
C ASP A 197 28.41 2.94 2.12
N ARG A 198 27.50 3.05 1.13
CA ARG A 198 27.72 2.75 -0.29
C ARG A 198 28.24 1.32 -0.50
N ILE A 199 27.45 0.33 -0.07
CA ILE A 199 27.77 -1.10 -0.20
C ILE A 199 26.55 -1.84 -0.76
N GLY A 200 26.62 -2.30 -2.01
CA GLY A 200 25.57 -3.10 -2.66
C GLY A 200 24.26 -2.34 -2.94
N ILE A 201 24.19 -1.05 -2.63
CA ILE A 201 23.04 -0.20 -2.92
C ILE A 201 23.55 1.12 -3.48
N GLY A 202 23.27 1.36 -4.77
CA GLY A 202 23.59 2.61 -5.46
C GLY A 202 22.33 3.44 -5.71
N THR A 203 22.48 4.76 -5.76
CA THR A 203 21.39 5.69 -6.06
C THR A 203 21.88 6.83 -6.92
N PHE A 204 21.29 6.95 -8.10
CA PHE A 204 21.57 8.03 -9.05
C PHE A 204 20.34 8.90 -9.24
N ALA A 205 20.53 10.21 -9.16
CA ALA A 205 19.49 11.21 -9.37
C ALA A 205 19.91 12.19 -10.48
N PRO A 206 18.97 12.66 -11.32
CA PRO A 206 19.25 13.64 -12.35
C PRO A 206 19.71 14.96 -11.70
N SER A 207 20.78 15.53 -12.24
CA SER A 207 21.24 16.88 -11.92
C SER A 207 21.30 17.73 -13.19
N ASP A 208 21.89 18.94 -13.14
CA ASP A 208 22.02 19.77 -14.34
C ASP A 208 22.85 19.02 -15.40
N PRO A 209 22.31 18.76 -16.60
CA PRO A 209 22.99 17.98 -17.64
C PRO A 209 24.37 18.51 -18.04
N LYS A 210 24.61 19.81 -17.88
CA LYS A 210 25.91 20.43 -18.19
C LYS A 210 26.97 20.13 -17.14
N SER A 211 26.56 19.83 -15.92
CA SER A 211 27.45 19.54 -14.79
C SER A 211 27.57 18.05 -14.49
N GLN A 212 26.62 17.23 -14.95
CA GLN A 212 26.58 15.82 -14.62
C GLN A 212 27.56 15.01 -15.47
N ASP A 213 28.41 14.21 -14.82
CA ASP A 213 29.47 13.44 -15.47
C ASP A 213 29.20 11.93 -15.40
N ILE A 214 29.57 11.19 -16.46
CA ILE A 214 29.40 9.74 -16.53
C ILE A 214 30.21 8.97 -15.48
N THR A 215 31.25 9.61 -14.94
CA THR A 215 32.05 9.11 -13.83
C THR A 215 31.24 8.90 -12.55
N GLU A 216 30.11 9.59 -12.36
CA GLU A 216 29.18 9.32 -11.26
C GLU A 216 28.62 7.88 -11.33
N LEU A 217 28.44 7.31 -12.52
CA LEU A 217 27.98 5.94 -12.70
C LEU A 217 29.12 4.92 -12.74
N THR A 218 30.27 5.30 -13.30
CA THR A 218 31.33 4.36 -13.72
C THR A 218 32.66 4.56 -12.99
N GLY A 219 32.74 5.46 -12.02
CA GLY A 219 33.95 5.77 -11.28
C GLY A 219 34.86 6.75 -12.02
N SER A 220 36.04 7.02 -11.48
CA SER A 220 36.92 8.08 -11.98
C SER A 220 38.41 7.72 -11.90
N ILE A 221 39.23 8.39 -12.71
CA ILE A 221 40.69 8.25 -12.62
C ILE A 221 41.17 8.86 -11.31
N ASP A 222 42.10 8.17 -10.64
CA ASP A 222 42.77 8.69 -9.46
C ASP A 222 44.01 9.50 -9.83
N LEU A 223 43.83 10.83 -9.84
CA LEU A 223 44.89 11.78 -10.17
C LEU A 223 46.08 11.74 -9.20
N SER A 224 45.91 11.20 -7.99
CA SER A 224 47.01 11.09 -7.03
C SER A 224 47.98 9.96 -7.38
N THR A 225 47.45 8.83 -7.84
CA THR A 225 48.23 7.64 -8.18
C THR A 225 48.64 7.59 -9.66
N ILE A 226 47.92 8.29 -10.56
CA ILE A 226 48.24 8.31 -11.99
C ILE A 226 49.64 8.89 -12.27
N GLY A 227 50.11 9.83 -11.44
CA GLY A 227 51.45 10.40 -11.56
C GLY A 227 52.57 9.38 -11.31
N GLU A 228 52.31 8.36 -10.49
CA GLU A 228 53.26 7.30 -10.18
C GLU A 228 53.12 6.09 -11.13
N ILE A 229 51.89 5.72 -11.48
CA ILE A 229 51.58 4.55 -12.31
C ILE A 229 51.73 4.85 -13.81
N GLY A 230 51.42 6.08 -14.23
CA GLY A 230 51.59 6.58 -15.60
C GLY A 230 50.57 6.07 -16.63
N VAL A 231 49.67 5.15 -16.28
CA VAL A 231 48.73 4.52 -17.23
C VAL A 231 47.31 4.49 -16.66
N GLU A 232 46.36 5.11 -17.37
CA GLU A 232 44.94 5.21 -16.97
C GLU A 232 44.21 3.86 -16.95
N SER A 233 44.71 2.88 -17.70
CA SER A 233 44.14 1.52 -17.77
C SER A 233 44.71 0.56 -16.71
N ASP A 234 45.56 1.04 -15.80
CA ASP A 234 45.99 0.26 -14.64
C ASP A 234 44.92 0.40 -13.53
N PRO A 235 44.38 -0.71 -12.98
CA PRO A 235 43.31 -0.66 -12.00
C PRO A 235 43.69 0.11 -10.72
N ARG A 236 44.98 0.16 -10.36
CA ARG A 236 45.45 0.92 -9.20
C ARG A 236 45.37 2.44 -9.40
N ALA A 237 45.24 2.90 -10.65
CA ALA A 237 45.11 4.31 -11.00
C ALA A 237 43.64 4.73 -11.21
N TYR A 238 42.68 3.86 -10.88
CA TYR A 238 41.26 4.10 -11.12
C TYR A 238 40.43 3.80 -9.87
N ARG A 239 39.53 4.73 -9.50
CA ARG A 239 38.55 4.53 -8.46
C ARG A 239 37.29 3.92 -9.07
N PHE A 240 37.01 2.68 -8.73
CA PHE A 240 35.77 1.97 -9.10
C PHE A 240 34.67 2.29 -8.09
N ASP A 241 34.29 3.56 -7.97
CA ASP A 241 33.38 4.10 -6.96
C ASP A 241 32.12 4.77 -7.56
N GLY A 242 31.85 4.52 -8.84
CA GLY A 242 30.60 4.94 -9.48
C GLY A 242 29.40 4.17 -8.95
N GLU A 243 28.20 4.71 -9.09
CA GLU A 243 26.99 4.09 -8.53
C GLU A 243 26.72 2.68 -9.05
N LEU A 244 27.06 2.37 -10.32
CA LEU A 244 26.96 1.00 -10.86
C LEU A 244 28.08 0.08 -10.34
N ASN A 245 29.20 0.65 -9.89
CA ASN A 245 30.25 -0.12 -9.22
C ASN A 245 29.81 -0.50 -7.79
N ILE A 246 29.18 0.45 -7.09
CA ILE A 246 28.69 0.32 -5.72
C ILE A 246 27.47 -0.60 -5.62
N ALA A 247 26.56 -0.54 -6.58
CA ALA A 247 25.33 -1.33 -6.59
C ALA A 247 25.54 -2.81 -6.96
N ASN A 248 26.77 -3.19 -7.36
CA ASN A 248 27.08 -4.54 -7.77
C ASN A 248 26.65 -5.58 -6.73
N ARG A 249 26.08 -6.67 -7.22
CA ARG A 249 25.42 -7.75 -6.46
C ARG A 249 24.18 -7.32 -5.69
N GLY A 250 23.70 -6.09 -5.83
CA GLY A 250 22.56 -5.59 -5.08
C GLY A 250 21.58 -4.79 -5.93
N LEU A 251 21.31 -3.55 -5.54
CA LEU A 251 20.23 -2.75 -6.11
C LEU A 251 20.71 -1.37 -6.51
N MET A 252 20.39 -0.99 -7.75
CA MET A 252 20.65 0.33 -8.31
C MET A 252 19.33 1.09 -8.50
N GLU A 253 19.13 2.20 -7.79
CA GLU A 253 18.01 3.11 -8.02
C GLU A 253 18.39 4.23 -8.98
N PHE A 254 17.63 4.37 -10.07
CA PHE A 254 17.62 5.58 -10.90
C PHE A 254 16.38 6.42 -10.61
N VAL A 255 16.54 7.46 -9.80
CA VAL A 255 15.47 8.41 -9.45
C VAL A 255 15.07 9.17 -10.72
N GLU A 256 13.82 9.08 -11.15
CA GLU A 256 13.33 9.82 -12.33
C GLU A 256 14.23 9.63 -13.58
N MET A 257 14.64 8.40 -13.88
CA MET A 257 15.58 8.03 -14.95
C MET A 257 15.30 8.70 -16.30
N LEU A 258 14.04 8.95 -16.63
CA LEU A 258 13.63 9.52 -17.91
C LEU A 258 13.98 11.00 -18.08
N LYS A 259 14.42 11.68 -17.00
CA LYS A 259 14.96 13.05 -17.04
C LYS A 259 16.45 13.10 -17.32
N VAL A 260 17.14 11.97 -17.25
CA VAL A 260 18.59 11.90 -17.37
C VAL A 260 19.00 12.09 -18.83
N ASP A 261 20.17 12.69 -19.05
CA ASP A 261 20.76 12.85 -20.38
C ASP A 261 20.97 11.51 -21.10
N GLU A 262 20.81 11.52 -22.43
CA GLU A 262 20.93 10.33 -23.30
C GLU A 262 22.23 9.54 -23.06
N LYS A 263 23.34 10.21 -22.71
CA LYS A 263 24.64 9.55 -22.48
C LYS A 263 24.62 8.52 -21.34
N PHE A 264 23.83 8.74 -20.30
CA PHE A 264 23.70 7.81 -19.17
C PHE A 264 22.78 6.63 -19.52
N LEU A 265 21.76 6.88 -20.34
CA LEU A 265 20.83 5.84 -20.80
C LEU A 265 21.55 4.77 -21.65
N TYR A 266 22.61 5.13 -22.36
CA TYR A 266 23.45 4.14 -23.07
C TYR A 266 24.18 3.18 -22.12
N SER A 267 24.65 3.67 -20.97
CA SER A 267 25.29 2.80 -19.97
C SER A 267 24.29 1.78 -19.41
N LEU A 268 23.07 2.23 -19.16
CA LEU A 268 21.97 1.36 -18.76
C LEU A 268 21.58 0.35 -19.84
N LEU A 269 21.61 0.75 -21.11
CA LEU A 269 21.32 -0.16 -22.21
C LEU A 269 22.31 -1.33 -22.22
N THR A 270 23.61 -1.04 -22.13
CA THR A 270 24.65 -2.08 -22.11
C THR A 270 24.50 -2.99 -20.89
N LEU A 271 24.27 -2.42 -19.71
CA LEU A 271 24.03 -3.20 -18.50
C LEU A 271 22.77 -4.09 -18.62
N SER A 272 21.68 -3.57 -19.16
CA SER A 272 20.43 -4.31 -19.39
C SER A 272 20.47 -5.31 -20.57
N GLN A 273 21.58 -5.39 -21.28
CA GLN A 273 21.75 -6.33 -22.39
C GLN A 273 22.81 -7.39 -22.07
N GLU A 274 23.94 -6.94 -21.54
CA GLU A 274 25.15 -7.74 -21.36
C GLU A 274 25.47 -8.01 -19.89
N GLN A 275 24.78 -7.35 -18.95
CA GLN A 275 25.13 -7.33 -17.51
C GLN A 275 26.57 -6.91 -17.28
N SER A 276 26.98 -5.89 -18.03
CA SER A 276 28.31 -5.34 -17.94
C SER A 276 28.30 -3.82 -18.08
N ILE A 277 29.27 -3.18 -17.45
CA ILE A 277 29.46 -1.73 -17.48
C ILE A 277 30.78 -1.39 -18.16
N LYS A 278 30.77 -0.33 -18.98
CA LYS A 278 31.97 0.22 -19.59
C LYS A 278 32.58 1.26 -18.65
N THR A 279 33.74 0.95 -18.08
CA THR A 279 34.45 1.80 -17.13
C THR A 279 35.78 2.26 -17.72
N GLY A 280 35.96 3.58 -17.94
CA GLY A 280 37.20 4.14 -18.49
C GLY A 280 37.75 3.38 -19.70
N ARG A 281 39.06 3.07 -19.66
CA ARG A 281 39.75 2.27 -20.69
C ARG A 281 39.76 0.76 -20.42
N PHE A 282 39.06 0.29 -19.39
CA PHE A 282 39.01 -1.14 -19.05
C PHE A 282 38.12 -1.91 -20.04
N ALA A 283 38.27 -3.23 -20.07
CA ALA A 283 37.28 -4.10 -20.70
C ALA A 283 35.91 -3.95 -20.02
N MET A 284 34.85 -4.49 -20.64
CA MET A 284 33.54 -4.54 -20.01
C MET A 284 33.65 -5.29 -18.68
N ILE A 285 33.14 -4.68 -17.61
CA ILE A 285 33.19 -5.24 -16.24
C ILE A 285 31.82 -5.83 -15.95
N TYR A 286 31.76 -7.09 -15.53
CA TYR A 286 30.51 -7.73 -15.14
C TYR A 286 29.87 -7.01 -13.94
N ALA A 287 28.55 -6.85 -13.97
CA ALA A 287 27.77 -6.28 -12.89
C ALA A 287 26.45 -7.03 -12.73
N ASP A 288 26.23 -7.63 -11.56
CA ASP A 288 24.99 -8.30 -11.20
C ASP A 288 24.13 -7.37 -10.33
N GLU A 289 23.22 -6.62 -10.93
CA GLU A 289 22.41 -5.68 -10.14
C GLU A 289 20.95 -5.60 -10.60
N VAL A 290 20.07 -5.39 -9.63
CA VAL A 290 18.67 -5.03 -9.88
C VAL A 290 18.61 -3.55 -10.21
N ILE A 291 18.20 -3.21 -11.43
CA ILE A 291 18.00 -1.82 -11.83
C ILE A 291 16.52 -1.47 -11.65
N VAL A 292 16.25 -0.54 -10.74
CA VAL A 292 14.89 -0.04 -10.49
C VAL A 292 14.83 1.46 -10.69
N SER A 293 13.76 1.91 -11.33
CA SER A 293 13.49 3.32 -11.55
C SER A 293 12.01 3.62 -11.29
N HIS A 294 11.70 4.90 -11.05
CA HIS A 294 10.33 5.37 -10.98
C HIS A 294 10.17 6.68 -11.75
N THR A 295 9.00 6.85 -12.35
CA THR A 295 8.65 8.01 -13.18
C THR A 295 7.18 8.38 -13.04
N ASN A 296 6.83 9.61 -13.41
CA ASN A 296 5.44 9.96 -13.66
C ASN A 296 5.04 9.61 -15.11
N GLU A 297 3.73 9.66 -15.38
CA GLU A 297 3.19 9.29 -16.68
C GLU A 297 3.56 10.30 -17.78
N ASN A 298 3.60 11.60 -17.46
CA ASN A 298 3.90 12.63 -18.45
C ASN A 298 5.31 12.43 -19.04
N GLU A 299 6.29 12.21 -18.17
CA GLU A 299 7.66 11.87 -18.56
C GLU A 299 7.73 10.58 -19.35
N TYR A 300 6.99 9.55 -18.95
CA TYR A 300 6.93 8.29 -19.69
C TYR A 300 6.39 8.48 -21.10
N ARG A 301 5.33 9.28 -21.29
CA ARG A 301 4.77 9.58 -22.62
C ARG A 301 5.77 10.33 -23.50
N THR A 302 6.49 11.30 -22.94
CA THR A 302 7.55 12.02 -23.65
C THR A 302 8.67 11.07 -24.08
N PHE A 303 9.10 10.18 -23.19
CA PHE A 303 10.11 9.17 -23.46
C PHE A 303 9.69 8.18 -24.56
N VAL A 304 8.47 7.66 -24.50
CA VAL A 304 7.94 6.73 -25.53
C VAL A 304 7.86 7.40 -26.90
N GLY A 305 7.54 8.70 -26.95
CA GLY A 305 7.52 9.46 -28.21
C GLY A 305 8.90 9.70 -28.84
N ASN A 306 10.00 9.50 -28.10
CA ASN A 306 11.35 9.71 -28.59
C ASN A 306 11.91 8.45 -29.29
N LYS A 307 12.06 8.50 -30.62
CA LYS A 307 12.63 7.40 -31.42
C LYS A 307 14.04 6.98 -30.99
N LYS A 308 14.85 7.89 -30.46
CA LYS A 308 16.21 7.57 -30.00
C LYS A 308 16.23 6.63 -28.80
N SER A 309 15.13 6.56 -28.06
CA SER A 309 15.00 5.75 -26.85
C SER A 309 14.39 4.37 -27.09
N GLU A 310 14.05 4.02 -28.34
CA GLU A 310 13.39 2.77 -28.73
C GLU A 310 14.13 1.52 -28.22
N ALA A 311 15.47 1.50 -28.35
CA ALA A 311 16.29 0.39 -27.86
C ALA A 311 16.18 0.18 -26.33
N LEU A 312 15.99 1.25 -25.55
CA LEU A 312 15.83 1.16 -24.11
C LEU A 312 14.39 0.75 -23.73
N GLN A 313 13.39 1.13 -24.53
CA GLN A 313 11.98 0.75 -24.29
C GLN A 313 11.82 -0.77 -24.23
N ASP A 314 12.46 -1.52 -25.14
CA ASP A 314 12.42 -2.98 -25.16
C ASP A 314 13.09 -3.64 -23.93
N ARG A 315 13.98 -2.89 -23.27
CA ARG A 315 14.69 -3.31 -22.06
C ARG A 315 13.99 -2.91 -20.77
N ILE A 316 12.85 -2.23 -20.84
CA ILE A 316 12.09 -1.81 -19.66
C ILE A 316 10.92 -2.78 -19.39
N ILE A 317 10.74 -3.14 -18.13
CA ILE A 317 9.52 -3.75 -17.62
C ILE A 317 8.77 -2.70 -16.82
N MET A 318 7.62 -2.29 -17.33
CA MET A 318 6.83 -1.26 -16.69
C MET A 318 5.75 -1.88 -15.78
N ILE A 319 5.76 -1.46 -14.52
CA ILE A 319 4.69 -1.73 -13.56
C ILE A 319 3.96 -0.42 -13.27
N LYS A 320 2.65 -0.41 -13.56
CA LYS A 320 1.79 0.73 -13.20
C LYS A 320 1.50 0.69 -11.70
N VAL A 321 1.66 1.83 -11.03
CA VAL A 321 1.38 2.01 -9.61
C VAL A 321 0.35 3.15 -9.47
N PRO A 322 -0.95 2.85 -9.61
CA PRO A 322 -2.01 3.84 -9.46
C PRO A 322 -2.17 4.24 -7.98
N TYR A 323 -2.94 5.30 -7.73
CA TYR A 323 -3.47 5.58 -6.41
C TYR A 323 -4.42 4.46 -5.94
N ASN A 324 -4.50 4.29 -4.62
CA ASN A 324 -5.46 3.41 -3.99
C ASN A 324 -6.91 3.88 -4.28
N LEU A 325 -7.80 2.91 -4.48
CA LEU A 325 -9.21 3.10 -4.83
C LEU A 325 -10.18 2.60 -3.73
N LYS A 326 -9.66 2.17 -2.58
CA LYS A 326 -10.44 1.72 -1.43
C LYS A 326 -10.44 2.77 -0.34
N ILE A 327 -11.61 3.18 0.15
CA ILE A 327 -11.73 4.19 1.21
C ILE A 327 -11.01 3.71 2.48
N SER A 328 -11.29 2.47 2.89
CA SER A 328 -10.72 1.83 4.08
C SER A 328 -9.18 1.85 4.09
N GLU A 329 -8.54 1.54 2.96
CA GLU A 329 -7.09 1.59 2.83
C GLU A 329 -6.58 3.05 2.71
N GLU A 330 -7.35 3.97 2.15
CA GLU A 330 -6.97 5.39 2.06
C GLU A 330 -6.95 6.05 3.44
N GLU A 331 -7.91 5.72 4.31
CA GLU A 331 -7.92 6.17 5.70
C GLU A 331 -6.65 5.72 6.44
N ARG A 332 -6.18 4.50 6.18
CA ARG A 332 -4.93 3.96 6.76
C ARG A 332 -3.71 4.73 6.25
N ILE A 333 -3.70 5.12 4.96
CA ILE A 333 -2.67 6.01 4.41
C ILE A 333 -2.64 7.34 5.18
N TYR A 334 -3.80 7.97 5.37
CA TYR A 334 -3.87 9.25 6.09
C TYR A 334 -3.44 9.13 7.55
N LYS A 335 -3.92 8.11 8.25
CA LYS A 335 -3.54 7.85 9.64
C LYS A 335 -2.02 7.69 9.77
N LYS A 336 -1.40 6.86 8.91
CA LYS A 336 0.05 6.68 8.89
C LYS A 336 0.82 7.99 8.67
N LEU A 337 0.41 8.80 7.68
CA LEU A 337 1.09 10.06 7.35
C LEU A 337 0.93 11.10 8.46
N LEU A 338 -0.22 11.13 9.14
CA LEU A 338 -0.45 12.02 10.26
C LEU A 338 0.33 11.59 11.53
N GLU A 339 0.42 10.28 11.81
CA GLU A 339 1.22 9.74 12.93
C GLU A 339 2.72 10.06 12.81
N GLN A 340 3.23 10.17 11.59
CA GLN A 340 4.61 10.60 11.33
C GLN A 340 4.83 12.10 11.59
N SER A 341 3.75 12.88 11.65
CA SER A 341 3.80 14.33 11.85
C SER A 341 3.62 14.68 13.33
N SER A 342 4.47 15.56 13.87
CA SER A 342 4.36 16.02 15.27
C SER A 342 3.08 16.82 15.57
N VAL A 343 2.34 17.19 14.53
CA VAL A 343 1.10 17.99 14.55
C VAL A 343 0.00 17.33 15.38
N LEU A 344 -0.07 15.98 15.42
CA LEU A 344 -1.13 15.26 16.11
C LEU A 344 -1.11 15.33 17.64
N ARG A 345 -0.01 15.79 18.26
CA ARG A 345 0.14 15.64 19.72
C ARG A 345 -0.93 16.38 20.53
N ASN A 346 -1.59 17.40 19.96
CA ASN A 346 -2.51 18.28 20.69
C ASN A 346 -3.88 18.50 20.02
N VAL A 347 -4.18 17.85 18.89
CA VAL A 347 -5.42 18.10 18.13
C VAL A 347 -6.23 16.83 17.98
N HIS A 348 -7.50 16.88 18.38
CA HIS A 348 -8.42 15.76 18.24
C HIS A 348 -8.97 15.66 16.81
N ILE A 349 -8.83 14.50 16.16
CA ILE A 349 -9.48 14.23 14.87
C ILE A 349 -10.77 13.51 15.15
N ALA A 350 -11.91 14.15 14.86
CA ALA A 350 -13.21 13.54 15.09
C ALA A 350 -13.38 12.29 14.22
N PRO A 351 -14.13 11.28 14.69
CA PRO A 351 -14.51 10.12 13.88
C PRO A 351 -15.09 10.51 12.52
N ASN A 352 -14.94 9.61 11.54
CA ASN A 352 -15.31 9.81 10.14
C ASN A 352 -14.59 10.96 9.39
N THR A 353 -13.73 11.76 10.04
CA THR A 353 -13.05 12.89 9.37
C THR A 353 -12.14 12.43 8.25
N LEU A 354 -11.32 11.40 8.50
CA LEU A 354 -10.44 10.81 7.50
C LEU A 354 -11.24 10.04 6.44
N LYS A 355 -12.29 9.33 6.87
CA LYS A 355 -13.22 8.60 5.99
C LYS A 355 -13.84 9.50 4.93
N VAL A 356 -14.39 10.64 5.33
CA VAL A 356 -15.04 11.59 4.41
C VAL A 356 -14.03 12.24 3.45
N ALA A 357 -12.82 12.55 3.94
CA ALA A 357 -11.73 13.01 3.07
C ALA A 357 -11.29 11.92 2.08
N ALA A 358 -11.27 10.65 2.51
CA ALA A 358 -10.96 9.49 1.68
C ALA A 358 -12.04 9.25 0.61
N MET A 359 -13.32 9.33 0.96
CA MET A 359 -14.43 9.26 0.00
C MET A 359 -14.25 10.28 -1.13
N PHE A 360 -14.00 11.55 -0.77
CA PHE A 360 -13.74 12.58 -1.77
C PHE A 360 -12.54 12.21 -2.66
N ALA A 361 -11.39 11.88 -2.06
CA ALA A 361 -10.17 11.58 -2.81
C ALA A 361 -10.35 10.38 -3.75
N VAL A 362 -10.93 9.28 -3.27
CA VAL A 362 -11.20 8.09 -4.08
C VAL A 362 -12.14 8.41 -5.24
N MET A 363 -13.24 9.13 -5.01
CA MET A 363 -14.14 9.53 -6.10
C MET A 363 -13.46 10.38 -7.18
N THR A 364 -12.44 11.17 -6.84
CA THR A 364 -11.67 11.92 -7.85
C THR A 364 -10.81 11.02 -8.76
N ARG A 365 -10.48 9.81 -8.30
CA ARG A 365 -9.59 8.84 -8.95
C ARG A 365 -10.33 7.80 -9.78
N LEU A 366 -11.64 7.68 -9.58
CA LEU A 366 -12.51 6.78 -10.31
C LEU A 366 -12.92 7.41 -11.65
N GLU A 367 -12.97 6.55 -12.68
CA GLU A 367 -13.56 6.90 -13.96
C GLU A 367 -15.09 6.89 -13.83
N THR A 368 -15.74 7.82 -14.53
CA THR A 368 -17.21 7.90 -14.59
C THR A 368 -17.76 6.54 -15.03
N PRO A 369 -18.67 5.92 -14.26
CA PRO A 369 -19.23 4.62 -14.61
C PRO A 369 -19.93 4.68 -15.98
N LYS A 370 -19.69 3.68 -16.83
CA LYS A 370 -20.36 3.53 -18.13
C LYS A 370 -21.75 2.91 -18.01
N ARG A 371 -21.99 2.16 -16.92
CA ARG A 371 -23.24 1.44 -16.66
C ARG A 371 -24.28 2.37 -16.02
N THR A 372 -25.48 2.45 -16.59
CA THR A 372 -26.55 3.36 -16.15
C THR A 372 -27.03 3.13 -14.72
N ASN A 373 -26.87 1.91 -14.19
CA ASN A 373 -27.30 1.52 -12.84
C ASN A 373 -26.24 1.75 -11.74
N VAL A 374 -25.03 2.20 -12.12
CA VAL A 374 -23.90 2.44 -11.21
C VAL A 374 -23.55 3.92 -11.25
N ASP A 375 -23.70 4.61 -10.12
CA ASP A 375 -23.15 5.96 -9.96
C ASP A 375 -21.75 5.90 -9.31
N ILE A 376 -21.12 7.07 -9.17
CA ILE A 376 -19.77 7.17 -8.63
C ILE A 376 -19.69 6.69 -7.17
N VAL A 377 -20.76 6.88 -6.39
CA VAL A 377 -20.83 6.49 -4.98
C VAL A 377 -20.93 4.98 -4.84
N LYS A 378 -21.83 4.35 -5.60
CA LYS A 378 -21.94 2.89 -5.66
C LYS A 378 -20.64 2.25 -6.12
N LYS A 379 -19.99 2.80 -7.15
CA LYS A 379 -18.69 2.30 -7.62
C LYS A 379 -17.62 2.38 -6.52
N MET A 380 -17.54 3.50 -5.82
CA MET A 380 -16.64 3.70 -4.69
C MET A 380 -16.88 2.66 -3.58
N LYS A 381 -18.13 2.45 -3.17
CA LYS A 381 -18.52 1.47 -2.14
C LYS A 381 -18.22 0.02 -2.56
N LEU A 382 -18.55 -0.35 -3.80
CA LEU A 382 -18.22 -1.67 -4.37
C LEU A 382 -16.73 -1.95 -4.36
N TYR A 383 -15.90 -0.94 -4.65
CA TYR A 383 -14.45 -1.10 -4.69
C TYR A 383 -13.85 -1.26 -3.28
N ASP A 384 -14.46 -0.61 -2.28
CA ASP A 384 -14.11 -0.77 -0.87
C ASP A 384 -14.54 -2.14 -0.31
N GLY A 385 -15.36 -2.90 -1.06
CA GLY A 385 -15.83 -4.23 -0.68
C GLY A 385 -17.16 -4.23 0.07
N GLU A 386 -17.90 -3.12 0.06
CA GLU A 386 -19.26 -3.08 0.59
C GLU A 386 -20.21 -3.94 -0.26
N ASP A 387 -21.10 -4.69 0.40
CA ASP A 387 -22.14 -5.47 -0.25
C ASP A 387 -23.29 -4.55 -0.67
N ILE A 388 -23.53 -4.41 -1.98
CA ILE A 388 -24.59 -3.55 -2.53
C ILE A 388 -25.58 -4.44 -3.28
N ASP A 389 -26.87 -4.29 -2.94
CA ASP A 389 -27.94 -5.07 -3.53
C ASP A 389 -27.94 -5.01 -5.07
N GLY A 390 -28.11 -6.18 -5.69
CA GLY A 390 -28.06 -6.37 -7.13
C GLY A 390 -26.66 -6.49 -7.74
N PHE A 391 -25.57 -6.44 -6.94
CA PHE A 391 -24.20 -6.60 -7.42
C PHE A 391 -23.51 -7.81 -6.76
N LYS A 392 -22.75 -8.55 -7.56
CA LYS A 392 -21.89 -9.65 -7.09
C LYS A 392 -20.43 -9.31 -7.30
N THR A 393 -19.54 -10.09 -6.71
CA THR A 393 -18.08 -9.96 -6.90
C THR A 393 -17.67 -9.93 -8.37
N LYS A 394 -18.36 -10.70 -9.23
CA LYS A 394 -18.13 -10.70 -10.68
C LYS A 394 -18.40 -9.32 -11.31
N ASP A 395 -19.44 -8.62 -10.88
CA ASP A 395 -19.78 -7.29 -11.42
C ASP A 395 -18.70 -6.26 -11.06
N VAL A 396 -18.14 -6.34 -9.85
CA VAL A 396 -17.02 -5.47 -9.42
C VAL A 396 -15.79 -5.69 -10.31
N ARG A 397 -15.51 -6.94 -10.66
CA ARG A 397 -14.41 -7.28 -11.56
C ARG A 397 -14.63 -6.73 -12.97
N GLU A 398 -15.82 -6.93 -13.54
CA GLU A 398 -16.14 -6.38 -14.86
C GLU A 398 -16.02 -4.85 -14.87
N LEU A 399 -16.46 -4.17 -13.80
CA LEU A 399 -16.27 -2.72 -13.64
C LEU A 399 -14.80 -2.30 -13.65
N ARG A 400 -13.90 -3.09 -13.05
CA ARG A 400 -12.44 -2.82 -13.07
C ARG A 400 -11.83 -3.09 -14.45
N GLU A 401 -12.28 -4.14 -15.14
CA GLU A 401 -11.80 -4.48 -16.49
C GLU A 401 -12.27 -3.45 -17.54
N GLU A 402 -13.42 -2.80 -17.34
CA GLU A 402 -13.94 -1.72 -18.21
C GLU A 402 -13.18 -0.38 -18.09
N ALA A 403 -12.49 -0.18 -16.97
CA ALA A 403 -11.71 1.01 -16.66
C ALA A 403 -10.27 0.88 -17.18
N GLN A 404 -9.69 1.99 -17.67
CA GLN A 404 -8.38 1.94 -18.33
C GLN A 404 -7.26 2.63 -17.54
N ARG A 405 -7.63 3.68 -16.81
CA ARG A 405 -6.73 4.66 -16.19
C ARG A 405 -7.14 5.04 -14.77
N GLU A 406 -7.95 4.21 -14.12
CA GLU A 406 -8.34 4.49 -12.74
C GLU A 406 -7.15 4.57 -11.78
N GLY A 407 -7.21 5.56 -10.89
CA GLY A 407 -6.13 5.86 -9.97
C GLY A 407 -4.87 6.44 -10.61
N MET A 408 -4.81 6.60 -11.94
CA MET A 408 -3.69 7.31 -12.59
C MET A 408 -3.85 8.82 -12.53
N ASP A 409 -5.09 9.28 -12.38
CA ASP A 409 -5.50 10.68 -12.29
C ASP A 409 -6.25 10.93 -10.96
N GLY A 410 -6.45 12.20 -10.59
CA GLY A 410 -7.17 12.59 -9.38
C GLY A 410 -6.28 13.13 -8.24
N ILE A 411 -6.90 13.34 -7.08
CA ILE A 411 -6.27 14.00 -5.94
C ILE A 411 -5.31 13.05 -5.21
N SER A 412 -4.06 13.49 -5.02
CA SER A 412 -3.03 12.73 -4.32
C SER A 412 -3.28 12.64 -2.80
N PRO A 413 -2.82 11.58 -2.12
CA PRO A 413 -2.88 11.51 -0.66
C PRO A 413 -2.13 12.66 0.03
N ARG A 414 -1.01 13.11 -0.57
CA ARG A 414 -0.21 14.23 -0.08
C ARG A 414 -1.00 15.54 -0.10
N TYR A 415 -1.80 15.77 -1.13
CA TYR A 415 -2.65 16.95 -1.19
C TYR A 415 -3.62 17.00 0.00
N ILE A 416 -4.33 15.90 0.26
CA ILE A 416 -5.29 15.80 1.37
C ILE A 416 -4.58 16.06 2.70
N ILE A 417 -3.47 15.37 2.96
CA ILE A 417 -2.71 15.56 4.21
C ILE A 417 -2.19 16.99 4.36
N ASN A 418 -1.71 17.62 3.29
CA ASN A 418 -1.28 19.02 3.36
C ASN A 418 -2.43 19.96 3.72
N ARG A 419 -3.65 19.70 3.22
CA ARG A 419 -4.84 20.50 3.55
C ARG A 419 -5.30 20.27 4.98
N LEU A 420 -5.35 19.01 5.43
CA LEU A 420 -5.67 18.69 6.81
C LEU A 420 -4.64 19.27 7.78
N SER A 421 -3.35 19.10 7.50
CA SER A 421 -2.27 19.64 8.33
C SER A 421 -2.32 21.17 8.41
N GLY A 422 -2.59 21.84 7.29
CA GLY A 422 -2.79 23.30 7.26
C GLY A 422 -4.00 23.77 8.07
N ALA A 423 -5.05 22.96 8.20
CA ALA A 423 -6.17 23.25 9.09
C ALA A 423 -5.83 23.00 10.57
N LEU A 424 -5.03 21.96 10.86
CA LEU A 424 -4.62 21.57 12.21
C LEU A 424 -3.62 22.53 12.87
N VAL A 425 -2.81 23.25 12.09
CA VAL A 425 -1.75 24.14 12.61
C VAL A 425 -2.27 25.54 12.99
N ARG A 426 -3.54 25.87 12.70
CA ARG A 426 -4.10 27.20 13.01
C ARG A 426 -4.25 27.40 14.52
N ASP A 427 -3.87 28.57 15.01
CA ASP A 427 -3.98 28.92 16.43
C ASP A 427 -5.43 28.80 16.92
N GLY A 428 -5.60 28.14 18.07
CA GLY A 428 -6.91 27.93 18.72
C GLY A 428 -7.70 26.71 18.24
N VAL A 429 -7.23 25.98 17.21
CA VAL A 429 -7.88 24.74 16.76
C VAL A 429 -7.54 23.59 17.71
N LYS A 430 -8.55 23.10 18.44
CA LYS A 430 -8.43 21.95 19.36
C LYS A 430 -8.89 20.64 18.75
N CYS A 431 -9.68 20.71 17.69
CA CYS A 431 -10.22 19.55 17.01
C CYS A 431 -10.54 19.86 15.54
N ILE A 432 -10.62 18.82 14.71
CA ILE A 432 -11.08 18.89 13.33
C ILE A 432 -12.20 17.87 13.12
N ASN A 433 -13.28 18.29 12.45
CA ASN A 433 -14.43 17.44 12.12
C ASN A 433 -14.52 17.18 10.59
N PRO A 434 -15.43 16.30 10.14
CA PRO A 434 -15.58 15.97 8.72
C PRO A 434 -16.00 17.14 7.82
N ILE A 435 -16.66 18.16 8.35
CA ILE A 435 -17.06 19.34 7.58
C ILE A 435 -15.87 20.29 7.41
N ASP A 436 -15.07 20.46 8.46
CA ASP A 436 -13.84 21.24 8.42
C ASP A 436 -12.80 20.62 7.49
N SER A 437 -12.71 19.28 7.43
CA SER A 437 -11.84 18.60 6.47
C SER A 437 -12.26 18.88 5.02
N LEU A 438 -13.55 18.72 4.69
CA LEU A 438 -14.07 19.06 3.36
C LEU A 438 -13.89 20.54 3.02
N ARG A 439 -14.07 21.44 4.00
CA ARG A 439 -13.82 22.88 3.81
C ARG A 439 -12.34 23.16 3.53
N ALA A 440 -11.43 22.58 4.31
CA ALA A 440 -9.99 22.75 4.12
C ALA A 440 -9.51 22.22 2.75
N ILE A 441 -10.10 21.12 2.28
CA ILE A 441 -9.86 20.57 0.95
C ILE A 441 -10.36 21.57 -0.11
N LYS A 442 -11.61 22.01 -0.02
CA LYS A 442 -12.22 22.98 -0.95
C LYS A 442 -11.41 24.26 -1.08
N ASP A 443 -11.06 24.87 0.05
CA ASP A 443 -10.31 26.14 0.10
C ASP A 443 -8.93 26.01 -0.56
N GLY A 444 -8.40 24.78 -0.65
CA GLY A 444 -7.14 24.50 -1.32
C GLY A 444 -7.18 24.44 -2.84
N PHE A 445 -8.35 24.43 -3.49
CA PHE A 445 -8.44 24.30 -4.95
C PHE A 445 -7.96 25.54 -5.71
N GLU A 446 -8.05 26.72 -5.09
CA GLU A 446 -7.58 27.97 -5.70
C GLU A 446 -6.04 28.03 -5.77
N GLN A 447 -5.38 27.44 -4.78
CA GLN A 447 -3.92 27.44 -4.64
C GLN A 447 -3.23 26.29 -5.38
N HIS A 448 -3.99 25.35 -5.95
CA HIS A 448 -3.43 24.15 -6.57
C HIS A 448 -3.14 24.38 -8.06
N THR A 449 -1.86 24.40 -8.43
CA THR A 449 -1.40 24.68 -9.80
C THR A 449 -1.81 23.63 -10.83
N GLY A 450 -2.10 22.40 -10.40
CA GLY A 450 -2.47 21.29 -11.27
C GLY A 450 -3.97 21.06 -11.48
N ILE A 451 -4.87 21.87 -10.88
CA ILE A 451 -6.32 21.70 -11.03
C ILE A 451 -6.84 22.77 -12.00
N ASN A 452 -7.39 22.33 -13.14
CA ASN A 452 -7.99 23.22 -14.12
C ASN A 452 -9.45 23.60 -13.73
N ALA A 453 -10.08 24.49 -14.51
CA ALA A 453 -11.43 24.99 -14.19
C ALA A 453 -12.51 23.89 -14.23
N GLU A 454 -12.43 22.96 -15.19
CA GLU A 454 -13.37 21.85 -15.34
C GLU A 454 -13.24 20.84 -14.20
N GLU A 455 -12.00 20.50 -13.83
CA GLU A 455 -11.70 19.65 -12.67
C GLU A 455 -12.18 20.29 -11.38
N ARG A 456 -12.02 21.61 -11.22
CA ARG A 456 -12.51 22.33 -10.04
C ARG A 456 -14.03 22.21 -9.92
N GLU A 457 -14.78 22.39 -11.01
CA GLU A 457 -16.23 22.22 -10.99
C GLU A 457 -16.63 20.78 -10.65
N ARG A 458 -15.97 19.80 -11.29
CA ARG A 458 -16.17 18.37 -10.97
C ARG A 458 -15.89 18.07 -9.50
N TYR A 459 -14.78 18.55 -8.95
CA TYR A 459 -14.40 18.29 -7.56
C TYR A 459 -15.32 18.99 -6.57
N MET A 460 -15.82 20.18 -6.88
CA MET A 460 -16.84 20.86 -6.08
C MET A 460 -18.14 20.03 -5.99
N ASN A 461 -18.55 19.40 -7.10
CA ASN A 461 -19.68 18.48 -7.10
C ASN A 461 -19.37 17.23 -6.25
N LEU A 462 -18.17 16.65 -6.35
CA LEU A 462 -17.76 15.50 -5.55
C LEU A 462 -17.65 15.80 -4.04
N ILE A 463 -17.24 17.01 -3.65
CA ILE A 463 -17.30 17.45 -2.24
C ILE A 463 -18.75 17.44 -1.75
N SER A 464 -19.68 17.92 -2.58
CA SER A 464 -21.10 17.92 -2.23
C SER A 464 -21.66 16.51 -2.10
N VAL A 465 -21.22 15.58 -2.93
CA VAL A 465 -21.56 14.15 -2.83
C VAL A 465 -20.96 13.53 -1.56
N ALA A 466 -19.68 13.74 -1.28
CA ALA A 466 -19.03 13.24 -0.06
C ALA A 466 -19.72 13.78 1.21
N ARG A 467 -20.15 15.04 1.18
CA ARG A 467 -20.94 15.63 2.27
C ARG A 467 -22.29 14.95 2.47
N LYS A 468 -23.00 14.60 1.40
CA LYS A 468 -24.27 13.86 1.50
C LYS A 468 -24.07 12.48 2.12
N GLU A 469 -23.01 11.77 1.75
CA GLU A 469 -22.66 10.50 2.39
C GLU A 469 -22.37 10.68 3.88
N TYR A 470 -21.67 11.75 4.25
CA TYR A 470 -21.47 12.10 5.66
C TYR A 470 -22.78 12.45 6.38
N ASP A 471 -23.72 13.13 5.73
CA ASP A 471 -25.02 13.46 6.35
C ASP A 471 -25.76 12.21 6.81
N GLU A 472 -25.72 11.13 6.02
CA GLU A 472 -26.33 9.84 6.41
C GLU A 472 -25.55 9.15 7.54
N LEU A 473 -24.21 9.15 7.49
CA LEU A 473 -23.39 8.61 8.57
C LEU A 473 -23.63 9.33 9.90
N ALA A 474 -23.66 10.66 9.86
CA ALA A 474 -23.88 11.51 11.02
C ALA A 474 -25.27 11.29 11.64
N LYS A 475 -26.32 11.16 10.81
CA LYS A 475 -27.68 10.84 11.29
C LYS A 475 -27.71 9.52 12.04
N ILE A 476 -27.17 8.45 11.44
CA ILE A 476 -27.13 7.11 12.03
C ILE A 476 -26.38 7.15 13.37
N GLU A 477 -25.21 7.79 13.40
CA GLU A 477 -24.37 7.87 14.59
C GLU A 477 -25.06 8.62 15.73
N VAL A 478 -25.65 9.79 15.45
CA VAL A 478 -26.41 10.53 16.46
C VAL A 478 -27.63 9.74 16.92
N GLN A 479 -28.43 9.19 16.00
CA GLN A 479 -29.62 8.43 16.36
C GLN A 479 -29.29 7.22 17.24
N ARG A 480 -28.19 6.50 16.97
CA ARG A 480 -27.70 5.43 17.85
C ARG A 480 -27.34 5.95 19.24
N ALA A 481 -26.66 7.09 19.32
CA ALA A 481 -26.28 7.68 20.60
C ALA A 481 -27.49 8.12 21.47
N PHE A 482 -28.65 8.41 20.86
CA PHE A 482 -29.90 8.70 21.59
C PHE A 482 -30.53 7.49 22.27
N VAL A 483 -30.28 6.27 21.79
CA VAL A 483 -30.88 5.06 22.34
C VAL A 483 -30.03 4.51 23.48
N TYR A 484 -30.63 4.38 24.67
CA TYR A 484 -29.99 3.63 25.75
C TYR A 484 -29.98 2.15 25.37
N SER A 485 -28.79 1.57 25.22
CA SER A 485 -28.61 0.17 24.82
C SER A 485 -29.28 -0.16 23.47
N PHE A 486 -28.84 0.51 22.40
CA PHE A 486 -29.34 0.31 21.03
C PHE A 486 -29.44 -1.16 20.64
N GLU A 487 -28.43 -1.96 20.99
CA GLU A 487 -28.41 -3.39 20.69
C GLU A 487 -29.57 -4.15 21.33
N GLU A 488 -29.96 -3.84 22.56
CA GLU A 488 -31.06 -4.53 23.24
C GLU A 488 -32.41 -4.16 22.63
N MET A 489 -32.59 -2.90 22.25
CA MET A 489 -33.77 -2.47 21.49
C MET A 489 -33.85 -3.15 20.12
N ALA A 490 -32.72 -3.22 19.40
CA ALA A 490 -32.63 -3.90 18.11
C ALA A 490 -32.90 -5.39 18.22
N LYS A 491 -32.35 -6.07 19.23
CA LYS A 491 -32.64 -7.49 19.52
C LYS A 491 -34.11 -7.70 19.85
N SER A 492 -34.70 -6.86 20.71
CA SER A 492 -36.11 -6.99 21.07
C SER A 492 -37.03 -6.81 19.85
N LEU A 493 -36.77 -5.81 19.00
CA LEU A 493 -37.56 -5.58 17.79
C LEU A 493 -37.35 -6.70 16.77
N CYS A 494 -36.11 -7.21 16.64
CA CYS A 494 -35.79 -8.33 15.77
C CYS A 494 -36.50 -9.60 16.22
N ASN A 495 -36.43 -9.97 17.49
CA ASN A 495 -37.11 -11.15 18.02
C ASN A 495 -38.63 -11.06 17.82
N ASN A 496 -39.22 -9.91 18.13
CA ASN A 496 -40.65 -9.69 17.89
C ASN A 496 -41.00 -9.84 16.38
N TYR A 497 -40.16 -9.34 15.47
CA TYR A 497 -40.34 -9.56 14.04
C TYR A 497 -40.25 -11.04 13.66
N LEU A 498 -39.25 -11.77 14.19
CA LEU A 498 -39.05 -13.20 13.90
C LEU A 498 -40.23 -14.05 14.38
N ASP A 499 -40.73 -13.80 15.60
CA ASP A 499 -41.91 -14.49 16.15
C ASP A 499 -43.14 -14.31 15.25
N ASN A 500 -43.35 -13.08 14.76
CA ASN A 500 -44.44 -12.77 13.83
C ASN A 500 -44.26 -13.41 12.45
N VAL A 501 -43.03 -13.49 11.94
CA VAL A 501 -42.73 -14.13 10.65
C VAL A 501 -42.94 -15.65 10.72
N GLU A 502 -42.49 -16.30 11.80
CA GLU A 502 -42.69 -17.74 12.00
C GLU A 502 -44.19 -18.07 12.04
N ALA A 503 -44.95 -17.35 12.87
CA ALA A 503 -46.39 -17.55 13.01
C ALA A 503 -47.13 -17.29 11.68
N TYR A 504 -46.78 -16.23 10.95
CA TYR A 504 -47.38 -15.91 9.65
C TYR A 504 -47.11 -16.98 8.58
N CYS A 505 -45.87 -17.46 8.48
CA CYS A 505 -45.52 -18.47 7.48
C CYS A 505 -46.06 -19.86 7.82
N ASN A 506 -46.14 -20.22 9.10
CA ASN A 506 -46.69 -21.50 9.55
C ASN A 506 -48.21 -21.50 9.67
N LYS A 507 -48.87 -20.33 9.55
CA LYS A 507 -50.31 -20.12 9.82
C LYS A 507 -50.69 -20.48 11.24
N GLU A 508 -49.82 -20.13 12.18
CA GLU A 508 -50.00 -20.31 13.62
C GLU A 508 -50.35 -18.98 14.27
N LYS A 509 -50.90 -19.05 15.49
CA LYS A 509 -51.19 -17.86 16.30
C LYS A 509 -50.07 -17.62 17.31
N ILE A 510 -49.85 -16.37 17.65
CA ILE A 510 -48.88 -15.96 18.67
C ILE A 510 -49.60 -15.89 20.01
N LYS A 511 -49.01 -16.47 21.05
CA LYS A 511 -49.52 -16.35 22.41
C LYS A 511 -48.96 -15.09 23.06
N ASP A 512 -49.83 -14.17 23.47
CA ASP A 512 -49.40 -12.99 24.22
C ASP A 512 -48.83 -13.41 25.58
N PRO A 513 -47.60 -12.98 25.95
CA PRO A 513 -46.95 -13.42 27.18
C PRO A 513 -47.60 -12.86 28.46
N ILE A 514 -48.47 -11.86 28.36
CA ILE A 514 -49.16 -11.21 29.49
C ILE A 514 -50.62 -11.69 29.58
N THR A 515 -51.36 -11.67 28.47
CA THR A 515 -52.79 -12.00 28.48
C THR A 515 -53.07 -13.47 28.22
N GLU A 516 -52.07 -14.24 27.75
CA GLU A 516 -52.19 -15.62 27.29
C GLU A 516 -53.17 -15.82 26.13
N GLU A 517 -53.65 -14.75 25.49
CA GLU A 517 -54.56 -14.81 24.36
C GLU A 517 -53.82 -15.22 23.07
N GLU A 518 -54.49 -16.00 22.23
CA GLU A 518 -54.00 -16.36 20.90
C GLU A 518 -54.34 -15.27 19.88
N LEU A 519 -53.33 -14.51 19.48
CA LEU A 519 -53.42 -13.42 18.52
C LEU A 519 -52.96 -13.86 17.13
N ASP A 520 -53.59 -13.31 16.10
CA ASP A 520 -53.07 -13.44 14.73
C ASP A 520 -51.75 -12.65 14.60
N PRO A 521 -50.80 -13.09 13.73
CA PRO A 521 -49.54 -12.40 13.52
C PRO A 521 -49.74 -10.94 13.12
N ASP A 522 -48.99 -10.02 13.74
CA ASP A 522 -49.07 -8.58 13.47
C ASP A 522 -48.42 -8.23 12.13
N GLU A 523 -49.22 -8.32 11.08
CA GLU A 523 -48.78 -7.95 9.75
C GLU A 523 -48.45 -6.46 9.61
N LYS A 524 -49.06 -5.57 10.41
CA LYS A 524 -48.75 -4.13 10.37
C LYS A 524 -47.34 -3.89 10.91
N LEU A 525 -46.97 -4.53 12.01
CA LEU A 525 -45.60 -4.47 12.55
C LEU A 525 -44.59 -4.96 11.51
N MET A 526 -44.81 -6.16 10.94
CA MET A 526 -43.90 -6.73 9.94
C MET A 526 -43.75 -5.82 8.73
N ARG A 527 -44.85 -5.30 8.17
CA ARG A 527 -44.81 -4.36 7.04
C ARG A 527 -44.07 -3.07 7.39
N SER A 528 -44.26 -2.53 8.60
CA SER A 528 -43.59 -1.30 9.04
C SER A 528 -42.06 -1.41 9.07
N ILE A 529 -41.52 -2.63 9.23
CA ILE A 529 -40.09 -2.95 9.19
C ILE A 529 -39.66 -3.22 7.73
N GLU A 530 -40.37 -4.11 7.03
CA GLU A 530 -40.07 -4.51 5.65
C GLU A 530 -40.05 -3.32 4.67
N GLU A 531 -40.94 -2.35 4.86
CA GLU A 531 -41.02 -1.15 4.01
C GLU A 531 -39.81 -0.23 4.16
N GLN A 532 -39.07 -0.29 5.29
CA GLN A 532 -37.88 0.53 5.51
C GLN A 532 -36.73 0.19 4.53
N ILE A 533 -36.76 -1.02 3.98
CA ILE A 533 -35.81 -1.49 2.95
C ILE A 533 -36.50 -1.66 1.59
N GLY A 534 -37.65 -1.02 1.39
CA GLY A 534 -38.33 -0.97 0.10
C GLY A 534 -39.00 -2.28 -0.34
N ILE A 535 -39.31 -3.19 0.58
CA ILE A 535 -40.02 -4.42 0.23
C ILE A 535 -41.48 -4.11 -0.09
N SER A 536 -41.83 -4.31 -1.36
CA SER A 536 -43.19 -4.12 -1.86
C SER A 536 -44.16 -5.17 -1.32
N GLU A 537 -45.45 -4.87 -1.38
CA GLU A 537 -46.53 -5.76 -0.94
C GLU A 537 -46.46 -7.14 -1.62
N ASN A 538 -46.07 -7.18 -2.90
CA ASN A 538 -45.95 -8.42 -3.68
C ASN A 538 -44.73 -9.26 -3.26
N ALA A 539 -43.68 -8.62 -2.71
CA ALA A 539 -42.44 -9.28 -2.32
C ALA A 539 -42.43 -9.72 -0.85
N LYS A 540 -43.42 -9.31 -0.03
CA LYS A 540 -43.47 -9.58 1.41
C LYS A 540 -43.38 -11.08 1.73
N ASN A 541 -44.16 -11.90 1.03
CA ASN A 541 -44.21 -13.34 1.29
C ASN A 541 -42.87 -14.01 0.99
N THR A 542 -42.21 -13.61 -0.11
CA THR A 542 -40.89 -14.14 -0.50
C THR A 542 -39.83 -13.81 0.55
N PHE A 543 -39.81 -12.56 1.03
CA PHE A 543 -38.84 -12.14 2.05
C PHE A 543 -39.07 -12.85 3.39
N ARG A 544 -40.32 -12.94 3.85
CA ARG A 544 -40.66 -13.66 5.09
C ARG A 544 -40.25 -15.14 5.02
N GLN A 545 -40.50 -15.80 3.89
CA GLN A 545 -40.05 -17.18 3.68
C GLN A 545 -38.52 -17.32 3.66
N GLU A 546 -37.81 -16.38 3.04
CA GLU A 546 -36.34 -16.35 3.07
C GLU A 546 -35.80 -16.29 4.51
N ILE A 547 -36.37 -15.41 5.33
CA ILE A 547 -36.01 -15.28 6.75
C ILE A 547 -36.31 -16.60 7.50
N LEU A 548 -37.50 -17.19 7.34
CA LEU A 548 -37.85 -18.46 7.98
C LEU A 548 -36.88 -19.60 7.63
N ILE A 549 -36.49 -19.71 6.35
CA ILE A 549 -35.52 -20.71 5.90
C ILE A 549 -34.17 -20.50 6.58
N ARG A 550 -33.74 -19.24 6.77
CA ARG A 550 -32.50 -18.91 7.47
C ARG A 550 -32.58 -19.25 8.95
N ILE A 551 -33.68 -18.93 9.65
CA ILE A 551 -33.88 -19.32 11.05
C ILE A 551 -33.77 -20.85 11.19
N SER A 552 -34.51 -21.58 10.35
CA SER A 552 -34.49 -23.06 10.32
C SER A 552 -33.08 -23.63 10.05
N SER A 553 -32.28 -22.97 9.22
CA SER A 553 -30.89 -23.35 8.93
C SER A 553 -29.97 -23.17 10.14
N TYR A 554 -30.15 -22.08 10.90
CA TYR A 554 -29.41 -21.82 12.13
C TYR A 554 -29.80 -22.80 13.25
N ALA A 555 -31.10 -23.04 13.44
CA ALA A 555 -31.62 -23.97 14.43
C ALA A 555 -31.08 -25.40 14.22
N ARG A 556 -31.03 -25.89 12.97
CA ARG A 556 -30.43 -27.20 12.63
C ARG A 556 -28.95 -27.32 12.94
N LYS A 557 -28.23 -26.19 13.00
CA LYS A 557 -26.80 -26.13 13.37
C LYS A 557 -26.61 -25.87 14.88
N GLY A 558 -27.67 -25.87 15.67
CA GLY A 558 -27.63 -25.56 17.10
C GLY A 558 -27.25 -24.11 17.41
N LYS A 559 -27.44 -23.18 16.46
CA LYS A 559 -27.15 -21.75 16.64
C LYS A 559 -28.44 -20.94 16.72
N ALA A 560 -28.45 -19.91 17.56
CA ALA A 560 -29.54 -18.93 17.60
C ALA A 560 -29.45 -17.97 16.40
N PHE A 561 -30.59 -17.49 15.93
CA PHE A 561 -30.65 -16.41 14.96
C PHE A 561 -30.58 -15.06 15.72
N GLU A 562 -29.46 -14.38 15.62
CA GLU A 562 -29.23 -13.07 16.24
C GLU A 562 -29.55 -11.91 15.29
N TYR A 563 -29.71 -10.69 15.81
CA TYR A 563 -30.02 -9.49 15.02
C TYR A 563 -29.01 -9.22 13.87
N ASN A 564 -27.75 -9.63 14.05
CA ASN A 564 -26.67 -9.52 13.05
C ASN A 564 -26.62 -10.67 12.04
N SER A 565 -27.53 -11.64 12.11
CA SER A 565 -27.46 -12.87 11.30
C SER A 565 -27.90 -12.67 9.84
N HIS A 566 -28.53 -11.53 9.53
CA HIS A 566 -29.03 -11.22 8.21
C HIS A 566 -28.98 -9.72 7.91
N GLU A 567 -28.11 -9.31 6.99
CA GLU A 567 -27.78 -7.89 6.76
C GLU A 567 -29.01 -7.04 6.37
N ARG A 568 -29.87 -7.53 5.47
CA ARG A 568 -31.07 -6.79 5.07
C ARG A 568 -32.07 -6.62 6.22
N LEU A 569 -32.19 -7.63 7.08
CA LEU A 569 -33.12 -7.56 8.21
C LEU A 569 -32.57 -6.60 9.27
N LYS A 570 -31.27 -6.69 9.55
CA LYS A 570 -30.56 -5.75 10.40
C LYS A 570 -30.78 -4.30 9.92
N GLU A 571 -30.58 -4.03 8.63
CA GLU A 571 -30.82 -2.70 8.05
C GLU A 571 -32.28 -2.24 8.24
N ALA A 572 -33.25 -3.12 8.02
CA ALA A 572 -34.66 -2.82 8.19
C ALA A 572 -35.02 -2.47 9.65
N ILE A 573 -34.51 -3.24 10.61
CA ILE A 573 -34.70 -3.04 12.05
C ILE A 573 -34.07 -1.71 12.48
N GLU A 574 -32.82 -1.44 12.08
CA GLU A 574 -32.14 -0.20 12.43
C GLU A 574 -32.88 1.03 11.86
N LYS A 575 -33.27 0.98 10.58
CA LYS A 575 -34.05 2.06 9.95
C LYS A 575 -35.41 2.28 10.63
N LYS A 576 -36.08 1.20 11.06
CA LYS A 576 -37.35 1.31 11.79
C LYS A 576 -37.16 2.04 13.12
N ILE A 577 -36.15 1.65 13.91
CA ILE A 577 -35.81 2.30 15.17
C ILE A 577 -35.48 3.79 14.93
N PHE A 578 -34.69 4.09 13.90
CA PHE A 578 -34.34 5.47 13.56
C PHE A 578 -35.52 6.31 13.09
N ALA A 579 -36.46 5.72 12.34
CA ALA A 579 -37.68 6.38 11.94
C ALA A 579 -38.53 6.76 13.16
N ASP A 580 -38.67 5.85 14.13
CA ASP A 580 -39.43 6.06 15.36
C ASP A 580 -38.78 7.12 16.29
N LEU A 581 -37.44 7.23 16.25
CA LEU A 581 -36.68 8.20 17.05
C LEU A 581 -36.53 9.57 16.39
N LYS A 582 -36.86 9.71 15.11
CA LYS A 582 -36.60 10.92 14.32
C LYS A 582 -37.16 12.18 14.99
N ASP A 583 -38.40 12.11 15.48
CA ASP A 583 -39.05 13.24 16.13
C ASP A 583 -38.46 13.55 17.51
N VAL A 584 -38.06 12.52 18.26
CA VAL A 584 -37.40 12.69 19.57
C VAL A 584 -36.07 13.42 19.41
N VAL A 585 -35.25 13.01 18.44
CA VAL A 585 -33.97 13.66 18.14
C VAL A 585 -34.23 15.10 17.72
N LYS A 586 -35.13 15.32 16.76
CA LYS A 586 -35.47 16.66 16.26
C LYS A 586 -35.92 17.59 17.38
N ILE A 587 -36.85 17.16 18.24
CA ILE A 587 -37.34 17.97 19.36
C ILE A 587 -36.18 18.33 20.31
N THR A 588 -35.33 17.36 20.63
CA THR A 588 -34.23 17.56 21.59
C THR A 588 -33.14 18.49 21.05
N THR A 589 -32.86 18.47 19.75
CA THR A 589 -31.77 19.26 19.14
C THR A 589 -32.18 20.64 18.64
N SER A 590 -33.48 20.96 18.53
CA SER A 590 -33.96 22.16 17.83
C SER A 590 -34.20 23.39 18.73
N VAL A 591 -34.10 23.26 20.05
CA VAL A 591 -34.46 24.33 20.99
C VAL A 591 -33.24 25.20 21.30
N LYS A 592 -33.33 26.51 21.04
CA LYS A 592 -32.25 27.49 21.36
C LYS A 592 -31.95 27.61 22.85
N THR A 593 -32.95 27.34 23.70
CA THR A 593 -32.86 27.29 25.17
C THR A 593 -33.53 26.01 25.66
N PRO A 594 -32.78 24.90 25.72
CA PRO A 594 -33.31 23.62 26.16
C PRO A 594 -33.73 23.67 27.63
N ASP A 595 -34.80 22.95 27.98
CA ASP A 595 -35.21 22.76 29.37
C ASP A 595 -34.25 21.82 30.13
N ALA A 596 -34.45 21.65 31.45
CA ALA A 596 -33.55 20.85 32.29
C ALA A 596 -33.46 19.38 31.86
N ASP A 597 -34.57 18.80 31.39
CA ASP A 597 -34.62 17.39 30.95
C ASP A 597 -33.97 17.22 29.58
N GLN A 598 -34.18 18.17 28.67
CA GLN A 598 -33.51 18.23 27.37
C GLN A 598 -32.00 18.40 27.52
N LEU A 599 -31.55 19.33 28.38
CA LEU A 599 -30.12 19.52 28.70
C LEU A 599 -29.50 18.24 29.25
N ARG A 600 -30.19 17.56 30.16
CA ARG A 600 -29.73 16.28 30.69
C ARG A 600 -29.58 15.23 29.58
N ARG A 601 -30.58 15.07 28.71
CA ARG A 601 -30.50 14.14 27.56
C ARG A 601 -29.36 14.48 26.61
N ILE A 602 -29.19 15.76 26.26
CA ILE A 602 -28.08 16.21 25.40
C ILE A 602 -26.73 15.82 26.02
N ASN A 603 -26.53 16.10 27.32
CA ASN A 603 -25.30 15.75 28.01
C ASN A 603 -25.08 14.23 28.08
N GLU A 604 -26.13 13.44 28.29
CA GLU A 604 -26.05 11.97 28.25
C GLU A 604 -25.62 11.47 26.86
N VAL A 605 -26.16 12.04 25.78
CA VAL A 605 -25.80 11.69 24.40
C VAL A 605 -24.37 12.10 24.08
N ILE A 606 -23.95 13.31 24.44
CA ILE A 606 -22.55 13.76 24.31
C ILE A 606 -21.61 12.80 25.04
N GLY A 607 -21.93 12.46 26.29
CA GLY A 607 -21.13 11.53 27.07
C GLY A 607 -21.07 10.12 26.49
N ARG A 608 -22.04 9.69 25.66
CA ARG A 608 -21.95 8.44 24.88
C ARG A 608 -21.08 8.61 23.64
N LEU A 609 -21.24 9.69 22.88
CA LEU A 609 -20.39 9.98 21.73
C LEU A 609 -18.90 10.07 22.11
N GLU A 610 -18.59 10.59 23.31
CA GLU A 610 -17.22 10.62 23.81
C GLU A 610 -16.71 9.22 24.18
N ARG A 611 -17.48 8.46 24.97
CA ARG A 611 -17.03 7.16 25.51
C ARG A 611 -17.03 6.02 24.51
N GLU A 612 -18.04 5.97 23.64
CA GLU A 612 -18.30 4.84 22.75
C GLU A 612 -17.83 5.12 21.31
N HIS A 613 -17.88 6.37 20.87
CA HIS A 613 -17.53 6.76 19.50
C HIS A 613 -16.20 7.51 19.38
N GLY A 614 -15.61 7.95 20.50
CA GLY A 614 -14.30 8.57 20.52
C GLY A 614 -14.30 10.04 20.06
N TYR A 615 -15.41 10.77 20.23
CA TYR A 615 -15.45 12.22 20.04
C TYR A 615 -14.84 12.97 21.23
N CYS A 616 -14.40 14.21 21.02
CA CYS A 616 -14.24 15.19 22.11
C CYS A 616 -15.52 16.02 22.29
N THR A 617 -15.65 16.70 23.43
CA THR A 617 -16.85 17.47 23.79
C THR A 617 -17.26 18.48 22.73
N SER A 618 -16.28 19.18 22.13
CA SER A 618 -16.55 20.18 21.08
C SER A 618 -17.14 19.52 19.83
N CYS A 619 -16.50 18.45 19.34
CA CYS A 619 -16.97 17.75 18.15
C CYS A 619 -18.32 17.07 18.34
N ALA A 620 -18.59 16.52 19.53
CA ALA A 620 -19.88 15.91 19.83
C ALA A 620 -21.02 16.94 19.83
N ASN A 621 -20.79 18.12 20.41
CA ASN A 621 -21.77 19.23 20.36
C ASN A 621 -22.02 19.72 18.93
N GLU A 622 -20.95 19.88 18.14
CA GLU A 622 -21.06 20.28 16.74
C GLU A 622 -21.83 19.24 15.91
N LEU A 623 -21.55 17.95 16.11
CA LEU A 623 -22.25 16.85 15.45
C LEU A 623 -23.75 16.87 15.76
N LEU A 624 -24.13 17.00 17.04
CA LEU A 624 -25.53 17.08 17.45
C LEU A 624 -26.25 18.28 16.83
N THR A 625 -25.59 19.44 16.84
CA THR A 625 -26.12 20.66 16.22
C THR A 625 -26.29 20.46 14.71
N TYR A 626 -25.29 19.86 14.06
CA TYR A 626 -25.30 19.56 12.63
C TYR A 626 -26.48 18.65 12.26
N VAL A 627 -26.64 17.51 12.94
CA VAL A 627 -27.74 16.57 12.68
C VAL A 627 -29.10 17.19 13.00
N GLY A 628 -29.21 17.98 14.06
CA GLY A 628 -30.42 18.72 14.38
C GLY A 628 -30.88 19.62 13.25
N THR A 629 -29.93 20.31 12.58
CA THR A 629 -30.26 21.13 11.39
C THR A 629 -30.63 20.27 10.18
N LEU A 630 -30.02 19.08 10.00
CA LEU A 630 -30.35 18.17 8.91
C LEU A 630 -31.76 17.59 9.02
N LEU A 631 -32.20 17.25 10.24
CA LEU A 631 -33.54 16.69 10.50
C LEU A 631 -34.65 17.76 10.52
N SER A 632 -34.26 19.02 10.62
CA SER A 632 -35.17 20.17 10.59
C SER A 632 -35.43 20.70 9.18
N ARG A 633 -34.59 20.34 8.21
CA ARG A 633 -34.81 20.53 6.78
C ARG A 633 -35.70 19.42 6.25
#